data_AF-A0A9D4RL88-F1
#
_entry.id   AF-A0A9D4RL88-F1
#
_cell.length_a   1.000
_cell.length_b   1.000
_cell.length_c   1.000
_cell.angle_alpha   90.00
_cell.angle_beta   90.00
_cell.angle_gamma   90.00
#
_symmetry.space_group_name_H-M   'P 1'
#
loop_
_entity.id
_entity.type
_entity.pdbx_description
1 polymer ?
#
loop_
_entity_poly.entity_id
_entity_poly.type
_entity_poly.pdbx_seq_one_letter_code
_entity_poly.pdbx_strand_id
1 'polypeptide(L)' 'MTSNQRGRLVSELYTKPTDRHLYLHKDSSHTESTKKPIPYGLGVRLKRMCSEETDYKNTD' A
#
# COMPACT_ATOMS: atom_id res chain seq x y z
N MET A 1 6.15 6.02 15.78
CA MET A 1 5.51 7.35 15.77
C MET A 1 6.59 8.32 16.18
N THR A 2 7.10 9.07 15.23
CA THR A 2 8.32 9.87 15.34
C THR A 2 7.95 11.30 14.97
N SER A 3 8.42 12.27 15.75
CA SER A 3 8.24 13.69 15.42
C SER A 3 9.20 14.04 14.27
N ASN A 4 8.67 14.57 13.17
CA ASN A 4 9.53 15.08 12.09
C ASN A 4 10.14 16.44 12.47
N GLN A 5 11.07 16.93 11.66
CA GLN A 5 11.77 18.20 11.88
C GLN A 5 10.84 19.44 11.91
N ARG A 6 9.54 19.28 11.59
CA ARG A 6 8.50 20.32 11.66
C ARG A 6 7.56 20.15 12.87
N GLY A 7 7.87 19.25 13.81
CA GLY A 7 7.05 18.99 15.00
C GLY A 7 5.75 18.22 14.71
N ARG A 8 5.60 17.63 13.52
CA ARG A 8 4.44 16.80 13.17
C ARG A 8 4.70 15.37 13.56
N LEU A 9 3.73 14.72 14.18
CA LEU A 9 3.76 13.28 14.42
C LEU A 9 3.66 12.55 13.07
N VAL A 10 4.71 11.83 12.71
CA VAL A 10 4.77 10.99 11.51
C VAL A 10 4.78 9.52 11.93
N SER A 11 4.01 8.71 11.22
CA SER A 11 4.04 7.26 11.33
C SER A 11 4.48 6.68 10.00
N GLU A 12 5.59 5.95 10.01
CA GLU A 12 6.01 5.16 8.86
C GLU A 12 5.27 3.82 8.86
N LEU A 13 5.08 3.25 7.66
CA LEU A 13 4.49 1.94 7.51
C LEU A 13 5.47 0.88 8.03
N TYR A 14 5.19 0.34 9.21
CA TYR A 14 5.91 -0.82 9.73
C TYR A 14 5.21 -2.11 9.31
N THR A 15 5.88 -2.91 8.49
CA THR A 15 5.42 -4.26 8.12
C THR A 15 6.11 -5.29 9.03
N LYS A 16 5.33 -6.19 9.62
CA LYS A 16 5.89 -7.27 10.43
C LYS A 16 6.69 -8.21 9.54
N PRO A 17 7.83 -8.75 10.02
CA PRO A 17 8.64 -9.70 9.24
C PRO A 17 7.89 -11.01 8.90
N THR A 18 6.82 -11.32 9.63
CA THR A 18 5.97 -12.50 9.41
C THR A 18 4.74 -12.19 8.56
N ASP A 19 4.48 -10.92 8.24
CA ASP A 19 3.35 -10.57 7.39
C ASP A 19 3.60 -11.09 5.97
N ARG A 20 2.79 -12.06 5.55
CA ARG A 20 2.82 -12.56 4.18
C ARG A 20 1.93 -11.66 3.38
N HIS A 21 2.51 -10.86 2.49
CA HIS A 21 1.75 -10.14 1.49
C HIS A 21 1.09 -11.16 0.55
N LEU A 22 -0.15 -11.54 0.85
CA LEU A 22 -0.94 -12.48 0.07
C LEU A 22 -1.39 -11.79 -1.23
N TYR A 23 -0.57 -11.87 -2.27
CA TYR A 23 -0.94 -11.44 -3.60
C TYR A 23 -1.64 -12.58 -4.34
N LEU A 24 -2.80 -12.30 -4.92
CA LEU A 24 -3.45 -13.24 -5.81
C LEU A 24 -2.69 -13.28 -7.14
N HIS A 25 -2.16 -14.46 -7.50
CA HIS A 25 -1.48 -14.63 -8.78
C HIS A 25 -2.47 -14.45 -9.95
N LYS A 26 -2.03 -13.82 -11.03
CA LYS A 26 -2.85 -13.61 -12.24
C LYS A 26 -3.37 -14.95 -12.79
N ASP A 27 -2.53 -15.97 -12.79
CA ASP A 27 -2.86 -17.30 -13.33
C ASP A 27 -3.58 -18.21 -12.32
N SER A 28 -3.97 -17.68 -11.15
CA SER A 28 -4.81 -18.43 -10.23
C SER A 28 -6.15 -18.79 -10.89
N SER A 29 -6.76 -19.90 -10.48
CA SER A 29 -8.03 -20.40 -11.03
C SER A 29 -9.26 -19.55 -10.68
N HIS A 30 -9.05 -18.31 -10.26
CA HIS A 30 -10.11 -17.37 -9.87
C HIS A 30 -10.68 -16.69 -11.11
N THR A 31 -11.93 -16.24 -11.04
CA THR A 31 -12.55 -15.52 -12.15
C THR A 31 -11.90 -14.16 -12.37
N GLU A 32 -11.93 -13.67 -13.61
CA GLU A 32 -11.39 -12.35 -13.96
C GLU A 32 -12.09 -11.22 -13.20
N SER A 33 -13.37 -11.39 -12.88
CA SER A 33 -14.14 -10.44 -12.05
C SER A 33 -13.52 -10.23 -10.67
N THR A 34 -12.86 -11.24 -10.11
CA THR A 34 -12.17 -11.14 -8.81
C THR A 34 -10.79 -10.52 -8.94
N LYS A 35 -10.06 -10.79 -10.03
CA LYS A 35 -8.67 -10.33 -10.22
C LYS A 35 -8.56 -8.88 -10.68
N LYS A 36 -9.41 -8.47 -11.64
CA LYS A 36 -9.40 -7.13 -12.24
C LYS A 36 -9.45 -5.97 -11.23
N PRO A 37 -10.26 -6.01 -10.16
CA PRO A 37 -10.30 -4.89 -9.21
C PRO A 37 -9.12 -4.85 -8.22
N ILE A 38 -8.31 -5.91 -8.12
CA ILE A 38 -7.25 -6.01 -7.11
C ILE A 38 -6.18 -4.90 -7.28
N PRO A 39 -5.60 -4.66 -8.47
CA PRO A 39 -4.58 -3.62 -8.63
C PRO A 39 -5.10 -2.23 -8.23
N TYR A 40 -6.33 -1.90 -8.62
CA TYR A 40 -6.97 -0.63 -8.26
C TYR A 40 -7.15 -0.51 -6.74
N GLY A 41 -7.69 -1.54 -6.09
CA GLY A 41 -7.87 -1.55 -4.64
C GLY A 41 -6.56 -1.43 -3.85
N LEU A 42 -5.48 -2.07 -4.32
CA LEU A 42 -4.16 -1.97 -3.73
C LEU A 42 -3.57 -0.56 -3.90
N GLY A 43 -3.70 0.06 -5.07
CA GLY A 43 -3.25 1.44 -5.31
C GLY A 43 -3.96 2.46 -4.42
N VAL A 44 -5.28 2.33 -4.24
CA VAL A 44 -6.04 3.18 -3.31
C VAL A 44 -5.59 2.99 -1.86
N ARG A 45 -5.27 1.75 -1.45
CA ARG A 45 -4.76 1.49 -0.10
C ARG A 45 -3.41 2.17 0.12
N LEU A 46 -2.49 2.08 -0.84
CA LEU A 46 -1.20 2.78 -0.78
C LEU A 46 -1.40 4.29 -0.65
N LYS A 47 -2.24 4.89 -1.50
CA LYS A 47 -2.57 6.32 -1.43
C LYS A 47 -3.06 6.76 -0.06
N ARG A 48 -3.83 5.92 0.65
CA ARG A 48 -4.35 6.22 2.00
C ARG A 48 -3.31 6.06 3.11
N MET A 49 -2.26 5.27 2.89
CA MET A 49 -1.18 5.09 3.88
C MET A 49 -0.14 6.20 3.80
N CYS A 50 0.00 6.87 2.64
CA CYS A 50 0.90 8.00 2.47
C CYS A 50 0.45 9.21 3.28
N SER A 51 1.39 9.86 3.98
CA SER A 51 1.13 11.09 4.73
C SER A 51 1.17 12.32 3.85
N GLU A 52 1.93 12.28 2.75
CA GLU A 52 2.01 13.33 1.74
C GLU A 52 1.74 12.74 0.34
N GLU A 53 1.09 13.50 -0.52
CA GLU A 53 0.72 13.02 -1.86
C GLU A 53 1.95 12.87 -2.79
N THR A 54 3.05 13.52 -2.45
CA THR A 54 4.36 13.32 -3.08
C THR A 54 4.88 11.90 -2.90
N ASP A 55 4.64 11.27 -1.74
CA ASP A 55 5.09 9.91 -1.44
C ASP A 55 4.44 8.89 -2.40
N TYR A 56 3.19 9.13 -2.78
CA TYR A 56 2.47 8.30 -3.75
C TYR A 56 2.95 8.54 -5.19
N LYS A 57 3.27 9.79 -5.54
CA LYS A 57 3.66 10.19 -6.91
C LYS A 57 5.09 9.82 -7.30
N ASN A 58 5.96 9.52 -6.35
CA ASN A 58 7.35 9.12 -6.59
C ASN A 58 7.53 7.61 -6.86
N THR A 59 6.44 6.89 -7.12
CA THR A 59 6.46 5.45 -7.40
C THR A 59 6.49 5.22 -8.92
N ASP A 60 7.62 5.50 -9.57
CA ASP A 60 7.93 5.17 -10.98
C ASP A 60 9.22 4.33 -11.07
#